data_AF-A0A4Q3TB43-F1
#
_entry.id   AF-A0A4Q3TB43-F1
#
_cell.length_a   1.000
_cell.length_b   1.000
_cell.length_c   1.000
_cell.angle_alpha   90.00
_cell.angle_beta   90.00
_cell.angle_gamma   90.00
#
_symmetry.space_group_name_H-M   'P 1'
#
loop_
_entity.id
_entity.type
_entity.pdbx_description
1 polymer ?
#
loop_
_entity_poly.entity_id
_entity_poly.type
_entity_poly.pdbx_seq_one_letter_code
_entity_poly.pdbx_strand_id
1 'polypeptide(L)'
;MRIAVVLPRGCSFCPDKANSMETVVRTLSAHSRLNRSVTLICDAGATPRADLNMLTVPAGLGRNARNEAVATILKALSPDIVEYHQQLKAASELARQFPNATHVLYRHTRIKPAKNP
;
A
#
# COMPACT_ATOMS: atom_id res chain seq x y z
N MET A 1 10.99 -9.35 9.87
CA MET A 1 9.63 -8.82 9.61
C MET A 1 9.65 -8.06 8.30
N ARG A 2 8.63 -8.24 7.46
CA ARG A 2 8.45 -7.64 6.13
C ARG A 2 7.09 -6.95 6.08
N ILE A 3 7.09 -5.68 5.71
CA ILE A 3 5.89 -4.84 5.71
C ILE A 3 5.66 -4.36 4.27
N ALA A 4 4.49 -4.65 3.73
CA ALA A 4 4.06 -4.10 2.45
C ALA A 4 3.05 -2.98 2.71
N VAL A 5 3.30 -1.78 2.17
CA VAL A 5 2.36 -0.66 2.19
C VAL A 5 1.79 -0.47 0.79
N VAL A 6 0.48 -0.62 0.64
CA VAL A 6 -0.24 -0.53 -0.64
C VAL A 6 -0.98 0.80 -0.72
N LEU A 7 -0.53 1.68 -1.62
CA LEU A 7 -1.22 2.94 -1.91
C LEU A 7 -2.51 2.68 -2.71
N PRO A 8 -3.48 3.62 -2.67
CA PRO A 8 -4.70 3.48 -3.45
C PRO A 8 -4.41 3.44 -4.95
N ARG A 9 -5.32 2.81 -5.70
CA ARG A 9 -5.35 2.89 -7.16
C ARG A 9 -5.36 4.35 -7.64
N GLY A 10 -4.56 4.64 -8.67
CA GLY A 10 -4.38 5.96 -9.25
C GLY A 10 -3.36 6.82 -8.51
N CYS A 11 -2.76 6.32 -7.43
CA CYS A 11 -1.70 7.02 -6.71
C CYS A 11 -0.33 6.51 -7.15
N SER A 12 0.45 7.41 -7.75
CA SER A 12 1.91 7.33 -7.80
C SER A 12 2.50 8.02 -6.58
N PHE A 13 3.71 7.65 -6.16
CA PHE A 13 4.41 8.33 -5.06
C PHE A 13 5.26 9.51 -5.59
N CYS A 14 4.87 10.77 -5.37
CA CYS A 14 5.55 11.94 -5.91
C CYS A 14 6.37 12.72 -4.85
N PRO A 15 7.71 12.84 -4.96
CA PRO A 15 8.54 13.58 -4.00
C PRO A 15 8.11 15.04 -3.79
N ASP A 16 7.64 15.69 -4.86
CA ASP A 16 7.45 17.15 -4.88
C ASP A 16 6.01 17.57 -4.58
N LYS A 17 5.08 16.61 -4.48
CA LYS A 17 3.65 16.86 -4.24
C LYS A 17 3.13 15.95 -3.13
N ALA A 18 3.62 16.21 -1.91
CA ALA A 18 3.22 15.46 -0.74
C ALA A 18 1.70 15.54 -0.51
N ASN A 19 1.06 14.38 -0.45
CA ASN A 19 -0.29 14.21 0.07
C ASN A 19 -0.25 13.44 1.40
N SER A 20 -1.38 13.34 2.09
CA SER A 20 -1.47 12.70 3.41
C SER A 20 -0.95 11.25 3.43
N MET A 21 -1.17 10.49 2.35
CA MET A 21 -0.71 9.11 2.23
C MET A 21 0.80 9.03 2.07
N GLU A 22 1.36 9.87 1.21
CA GLU A 22 2.81 9.94 1.01
C GLU A 22 3.55 10.40 2.26
N THR A 23 2.99 11.35 3.02
CA THR A 23 3.58 11.81 4.28
C THR A 23 3.71 10.67 5.28
N VAL A 24 2.71 9.79 5.41
CA VAL A 24 2.80 8.61 6.29
C VAL A 24 3.95 7.70 5.86
N VAL A 25 4.03 7.37 4.56
CA VAL A 25 5.07 6.48 4.04
C VAL A 25 6.46 7.09 4.19
N ARG A 26 6.61 8.40 3.94
CA ARG A 26 7.88 9.14 4.14
C ARG A 26 8.32 9.07 5.59
N THR A 27 7.44 9.41 6.53
CA THR A 27 7.77 9.40 7.95
C THR A 27 8.14 8.00 8.42
N LEU A 28 7.38 7.00 7.99
CA LEU A 28 7.63 5.60 8.34
C LEU A 28 8.97 5.12 7.78
N SER A 29 9.30 5.46 6.53
CA SER A 29 10.56 5.06 5.90
C SER A 29 11.77 5.84 6.41
N ALA A 30 11.60 7.10 6.82
CA ALA A 30 12.69 7.92 7.33
C ALA A 30 13.00 7.63 8.80
N HIS A 31 11.98 7.41 9.63
CA HIS A 31 12.13 7.44 11.10
C HIS A 31 11.79 6.14 11.81
N SER A 32 11.13 5.18 11.15
CA SER A 32 10.87 3.88 11.78
C SER A 32 12.16 3.08 11.93
N ARG A 33 12.32 2.44 13.09
CA ARG A 33 13.36 1.40 13.29
C ARG A 33 13.21 0.23 12.30
N LEU A 34 12.03 0.07 11.69
CA LEU A 34 11.71 -0.97 10.73
C LEU A 34 11.75 -0.48 9.28
N ASN A 35 12.31 0.70 9.00
CA ASN A 35 12.29 1.29 7.66
C ASN A 35 12.80 0.36 6.54
N ARG A 36 13.88 -0.40 6.78
CA ARG A 36 14.44 -1.36 5.80
C ARG A 36 13.52 -2.54 5.51
N SER A 37 12.56 -2.82 6.39
CA SER A 37 11.56 -3.87 6.24
C SER A 37 10.34 -3.44 5.44
N VAL A 38 10.21 -2.14 5.12
CA VAL A 38 9.04 -1.58 4.45
C VAL A 38 9.26 -1.62 2.96
N THR A 39 8.25 -2.07 2.21
CA THR A 39 8.17 -1.97 0.75
C THR A 39 6.88 -1.28 0.36
N LEU A 40 7.00 -0.17 -0.38
CA LEU A 40 5.87 0.57 -0.92
C LEU A 40 5.41 -0.04 -2.25
N ILE A 41 4.11 -0.18 -2.43
CA ILE A 41 3.48 -0.60 -3.68
C ILE A 41 2.55 0.53 -4.16
N CYS A 42 2.85 1.09 -5.32
CA CYS A 42 2.06 2.17 -5.93
C CYS A 42 1.92 2.00 -7.45
N ASP A 43 1.12 2.85 -8.08
CA ASP A 43 1.03 2.86 -9.54
C ASP A 43 2.32 3.48 -10.12
N ALA A 44 2.76 2.98 -11.28
CA ALA A 44 3.92 3.48 -12.00
C ALA A 44 3.72 4.92 -12.48
N GLY A 45 4.81 5.61 -12.82
CA GLY A 45 4.78 6.99 -13.34
C GLY A 45 5.39 8.03 -12.41
N ALA A 46 5.87 7.62 -11.23
CA ALA A 46 6.70 8.45 -10.37
C ALA A 46 8.20 8.23 -10.62
N THR A 47 9.00 9.25 -10.35
CA THR A 47 10.46 9.15 -10.33
C THR A 47 10.91 8.18 -9.24
N PRO A 48 11.70 7.14 -9.57
CA PRO A 48 12.26 6.23 -8.58
C PRO A 48 13.08 6.96 -7.52
N ARG A 49 13.01 6.50 -6.28
CA ARG A 49 13.80 7.03 -5.17
C ARG A 49 14.73 5.96 -4.62
N ALA A 50 16.00 6.29 -4.50
CA ALA A 50 17.03 5.36 -4.03
C ALA A 50 16.92 5.04 -2.53
N ASP A 51 16.25 5.89 -1.76
CA ASP A 51 16.08 5.75 -0.31
C ASP A 51 14.82 4.98 0.10
N LEU A 52 13.98 4.56 -0.86
CA LEU A 52 12.74 3.84 -0.60
C LEU A 52 12.71 2.52 -1.37
N ASN A 53 12.41 1.42 -0.67
CA ASN A 53 12.06 0.18 -1.33
C ASN A 53 10.66 0.36 -1.95
N MET A 54 10.61 0.53 -3.27
CA MET A 54 9.37 0.79 -4.00
C MET A 54 9.23 -0.20 -5.14
N LEU A 55 8.08 -0.86 -5.19
CA LEU A 55 7.64 -1.66 -6.31
C LEU A 55 6.41 -0.99 -6.94
N THR A 56 6.29 -1.12 -8.25
CA THR A 56 5.20 -0.46 -8.98
C THR A 56 4.34 -1.47 -9.72
N VAL A 57 3.06 -1.15 -9.85
CA VAL A 57 2.14 -1.80 -10.77
C VAL A 57 1.84 -0.86 -11.95
N PRO A 58 1.48 -1.38 -13.14
CA PRO A 58 1.11 -0.51 -14.26
C PRO A 58 0.03 0.52 -13.88
N ALA A 59 0.20 1.75 -14.36
CA ALA A 59 -0.78 2.81 -14.16
C ALA A 59 -2.05 2.58 -14.99
N GLY A 60 -3.17 3.17 -14.56
CA GLY A 60 -4.43 3.15 -15.30
C GLY A 60 -5.19 1.82 -15.27
N LEU A 61 -4.71 0.82 -14.53
CA LEU A 61 -5.38 -0.47 -14.41
C LEU A 61 -6.78 -0.35 -13.76
N GLY A 62 -7.70 -1.18 -14.24
CA GLY A 62 -8.97 -1.44 -13.54
C GLY A 62 -8.73 -2.07 -12.16
N ARG A 63 -9.72 -2.00 -11.26
CA ARG A 63 -9.59 -2.50 -9.88
C ARG A 63 -9.11 -3.96 -9.83
N ASN A 64 -9.74 -4.85 -10.59
CA ASN A 64 -9.43 -6.28 -10.54
C ASN A 64 -8.01 -6.55 -11.06
N ALA A 65 -7.66 -6.03 -12.25
CA ALA A 65 -6.33 -6.18 -12.83
C ALA A 65 -5.23 -5.62 -11.92
N ARG A 66 -5.50 -4.48 -11.26
CA ARG A 66 -4.57 -3.92 -10.29
C ARG A 66 -4.42 -4.82 -9.06
N ASN A 67 -5.51 -5.35 -8.50
CA ASN A 67 -5.43 -6.25 -7.36
C ASN A 67 -4.62 -7.51 -7.69
N GLU A 68 -4.77 -8.08 -8.89
CA GLU A 68 -3.94 -9.21 -9.34
C GLU A 68 -2.45 -8.84 -9.44
N ALA A 69 -2.13 -7.66 -9.98
CA ALA A 69 -0.76 -7.17 -10.03
C ALA A 69 -0.17 -6.97 -8.62
N VAL A 70 -0.94 -6.40 -7.70
CA VAL A 70 -0.53 -6.25 -6.30
C VAL A 70 -0.37 -7.62 -5.63
N ALA A 71 -1.30 -8.56 -5.84
CA ALA A 71 -1.22 -9.91 -5.29
C ALA A 71 0.04 -10.64 -5.76
N THR A 72 0.41 -10.48 -7.03
CA THR A 72 1.66 -11.05 -7.57
C THR A 72 2.89 -10.53 -6.81
N ILE A 73 2.94 -9.21 -6.55
CA ILE A 73 4.01 -8.60 -5.76
C ILE A 73 3.98 -9.12 -4.31
N LEU A 74 2.82 -9.14 -3.67
CA LEU A 74 2.67 -9.61 -2.29
C LEU A 74 3.07 -11.07 -2.14
N LYS A 75 2.77 -11.93 -3.11
CA LYS A 75 3.19 -13.34 -3.12
C LYS A 75 4.71 -13.47 -3.17
N ALA A 76 5.38 -12.67 -4.01
CA ALA A 76 6.83 -12.66 -4.12
C ALA A 76 7.50 -12.11 -2.85
N LEU A 77 6.96 -11.04 -2.28
CA LEU A 77 7.48 -10.44 -1.04
C LEU A 77 7.21 -11.30 0.20
N SER A 78 6.09 -12.04 0.21
CA SER A 78 5.58 -12.82 1.34
C SER A 78 5.56 -11.99 2.65
N PRO A 79 4.92 -10.81 2.69
CA PRO A 79 5.00 -9.93 3.85
C PRO A 79 4.32 -10.51 5.09
N ASP A 80 4.82 -10.14 6.28
CA ASP A 80 4.20 -10.47 7.56
C ASP A 80 3.05 -9.50 7.89
N ILE A 81 3.13 -8.26 7.35
CA ILE A 81 2.11 -7.21 7.50
C ILE A 81 1.82 -6.60 6.13
N VAL A 82 0.54 -6.45 5.79
CA VAL A 82 0.09 -5.66 4.64
C VAL A 82 -0.79 -4.51 5.11
N GLU A 83 -0.32 -3.28 4.92
CA GLU A 83 -1.04 -2.05 5.20
C GLU A 83 -1.66 -1.49 3.91
N TYR A 84 -2.97 -1.26 3.90
CA TYR A 84 -3.70 -0.74 2.75
C TYR A 84 -4.21 0.67 3.03
N HIS A 85 -3.99 1.59 2.09
CA HIS A 85 -4.48 2.96 2.24
C HIS A 85 -5.84 3.14 1.54
N GLN A 86 -6.83 3.63 2.29
CA GLN A 86 -8.20 4.01 1.85
C GLN A 86 -9.13 2.91 1.32
N GLN A 87 -8.70 2.05 0.39
CA GLN A 87 -9.60 1.24 -0.46
C GLN A 87 -10.04 -0.09 0.18
N LEU A 88 -11.04 -0.04 1.07
CA LEU A 88 -11.54 -1.20 1.85
C LEU A 88 -11.88 -2.43 0.98
N LYS A 89 -12.62 -2.26 -0.13
CA LYS A 89 -13.03 -3.41 -0.96
C LYS A 89 -11.82 -4.15 -1.55
N ALA A 90 -10.88 -3.40 -2.11
CA ALA A 90 -9.65 -3.96 -2.66
C ALA A 90 -8.79 -4.64 -1.58
N ALA A 91 -8.67 -4.00 -0.41
CA ALA A 91 -7.96 -4.54 0.75
C ALA A 91 -8.57 -5.86 1.25
N SER A 92 -9.91 -5.94 1.34
CA SER A 92 -10.62 -7.15 1.77
C SER A 92 -10.49 -8.31 0.77
N GLU A 93 -10.45 -8.01 -0.53
CA GLU A 93 -10.18 -9.01 -1.58
C GLU A 93 -8.76 -9.57 -1.44
N LEU A 94 -7.76 -8.72 -1.26
CA LEU A 94 -6.38 -9.14 -1.07
C LEU A 94 -6.17 -9.89 0.26
N ALA A 95 -6.75 -9.42 1.35
CA ALA A 95 -6.61 -10.05 2.67
C ALA A 95 -7.07 -11.51 2.68
N ARG A 96 -8.12 -11.85 1.92
CA ARG A 96 -8.59 -13.23 1.77
C ARG A 96 -7.58 -14.14 1.07
N GLN A 97 -6.71 -13.60 0.22
CA GLN A 97 -5.71 -14.36 -0.52
C GLN A 97 -4.43 -14.63 0.30
N PHE A 98 -4.18 -13.85 1.36
CA PHE A 98 -2.94 -13.90 2.15
C PHE A 98 -3.22 -14.11 3.65
N PRO A 99 -3.90 -15.20 4.07
CA PRO A 99 -4.41 -15.37 5.43
C PRO A 99 -3.34 -15.38 6.54
N ASN A 100 -2.08 -15.61 6.18
CA ASN A 100 -0.96 -15.65 7.14
C ASN A 100 -0.38 -14.26 7.44
N ALA A 101 -0.74 -13.24 6.68
CA ALA A 101 -0.28 -11.87 6.91
C ALA A 101 -1.25 -11.13 7.83
N THR A 102 -0.72 -10.24 8.67
CA THR A 102 -1.56 -9.27 9.39
C THR A 102 -2.00 -8.17 8.43
N HIS A 103 -3.30 -7.92 8.33
CA HIS A 103 -3.86 -6.93 7.42
C HIS A 103 -4.34 -5.69 8.16
N VAL A 104 -3.82 -4.52 7.78
CA VAL A 104 -4.18 -3.22 8.36
C VAL A 104 -4.81 -2.35 7.30
N LEU A 105 -6.01 -1.81 7.56
CA LEU A 105 -6.60 -0.77 6.72
C LEU A 105 -6.35 0.59 7.34
N TYR A 106 -5.50 1.39 6.71
CA TYR A 106 -5.23 2.77 7.11
C TYR A 106 -6.15 3.74 6.36
N ARG A 107 -7.01 4.44 7.09
CA ARG A 107 -7.94 5.44 6.54
C ARG A 107 -7.44 6.85 6.90
N HIS A 108 -7.20 7.69 5.90
CA HIS A 108 -6.86 9.12 6.11
C HIS A 108 -8.10 10.00 6.22
N THR A 109 -9.28 9.39 6.27
CA THR A 109 -10.56 10.08 6.43
C THR A 109 -11.31 9.45 7.58
N ARG A 110 -12.17 10.24 8.23
CA ARG A 110 -13.02 9.77 9.33
C ARG A 110 -13.79 8.53 8.91
N ILE A 111 -13.63 7.46 9.68
CA ILE A 111 -14.47 6.26 9.54
C ILE A 111 -15.82 6.62 10.13
N LYS A 112 -16.86 6.62 9.30
CA LYS A 112 -18.23 6.80 9.78
C LYS A 112 -18.63 5.52 10.53
N PRO A 113 -19.35 5.63 11.66
CA PRO A 113 -19.92 4.46 12.31
C PRO A 113 -20.75 3.64 11.32
N ALA A 114 -20.79 2.32 11.52
CA ALA A 114 -21.71 1.47 10.78
C ALA A 114 -23.13 2.02 10.94
N LYS A 115 -23.84 2.17 9.82
CA LYS A 115 -25.22 2.66 9.82
C LYS A 115 -26.26 1.53 9.89
N ASN A 116 -25.82 0.27 9.73
CA ASN A 116 -26.67 -0.90 9.86
C ASN A 116 -26.14 -1.80 11.00
N PRO A 117 -27.04 -2.35 11.84
CA PRO A 117 -26.71 -3.31 12.88
C PRO A 117 -26.22 -4.65 12.30
#